data_AF-A0A258ZDC4-F1
#
_entry.id   AF-A0A258ZDC4-F1
#
_cell.length_a   1.000
_cell.length_b   1.000
_cell.length_c   1.000
_cell.angle_alpha   90.00
_cell.angle_beta   90.00
_cell.angle_gamma   90.00
#
_symmetry.space_group_name_H-M   'P 1'
#
loop_
_entity.id
_entity.type
_entity.pdbx_description
1 polymer ?
#
loop_
_entity_poly.entity_id
_entity_poly.type
_entity_poly.pdbx_seq_one_letter_code
_entity_poly.pdbx_strand_id
1 'polypeptide(L)'
;MTSSAYLVSTQWLADNLGAPDLMIVDGSWHLPPTGRNGKAEFLEHHIPGAVFFDIDAISDQSSDLPHMLPDALAFSAAVGKLGIGDGLRIVVYDQLGLFSAAR
;
A
#
# COMPACT_ATOMS: atom_id res chain seq x y z
N MET A 1 16.14 -20.40 -5.09
CA MET A 1 15.48 -19.09 -4.84
C MET A 1 15.67 -18.78 -3.38
N THR A 2 16.35 -17.68 -3.04
CA THR A 2 16.52 -17.24 -1.66
C THR A 2 15.16 -16.88 -1.09
N SER A 3 14.71 -17.58 -0.05
CA SER A 3 13.51 -17.23 0.69
C SER A 3 13.72 -15.87 1.34
N SER A 4 13.06 -14.83 0.85
CA SER A 4 13.01 -13.52 1.51
C SER A 4 11.94 -13.59 2.59
N ALA A 5 12.25 -13.13 3.80
CA ALA A 5 11.24 -12.96 4.85
C ALA A 5 10.25 -11.81 4.55
N TYR A 6 10.55 -10.97 3.55
CA TYR A 6 9.83 -9.73 3.28
C TYR A 6 9.18 -9.67 1.89
N LEU A 7 9.41 -10.67 1.03
CA LEU A 7 8.81 -10.73 -0.30
C LEU A 7 8.04 -12.04 -0.45
N VAL A 8 6.81 -11.94 -0.94
CA VAL A 8 5.96 -13.08 -1.26
C VAL A 8 5.71 -13.15 -2.76
N SER A 9 5.48 -14.34 -3.29
CA SER A 9 5.12 -14.52 -4.69
C SER A 9 3.62 -14.25 -4.92
N THR A 10 3.24 -13.99 -6.17
CA THR A 10 1.83 -13.91 -6.57
C THR A 10 1.07 -15.20 -6.26
N GLN A 11 1.72 -16.36 -6.42
CA GLN A 11 1.14 -17.66 -6.06
C GLN A 11 0.87 -17.75 -4.56
N TRP A 12 1.84 -17.37 -3.72
CA TRP A 12 1.65 -17.37 -2.27
C TRP A 12 0.48 -16.47 -1.87
N LEU A 13 0.38 -15.28 -2.47
CA LEU A 13 -0.72 -14.36 -2.19
C LEU A 13 -2.06 -14.97 -2.60
N ALA A 14 -2.14 -15.56 -3.79
CA ALA A 14 -3.33 -16.26 -4.27
C ALA A 14 -3.78 -17.39 -3.34
N ASP A 15 -2.83 -18.19 -2.83
CA ASP A 15 -3.10 -19.31 -1.93
C ASP A 15 -3.55 -18.86 -0.52
N ASN A 16 -3.28 -17.60 -0.15
CA ASN A 16 -3.61 -17.04 1.16
C ASN A 16 -4.75 -16.01 1.10
N LEU A 17 -5.39 -15.79 -0.06
CA LEU A 17 -6.49 -14.84 -0.18
C LEU A 17 -7.63 -15.19 0.78
N GLY A 18 -8.13 -14.17 1.49
CA GLY A 18 -9.22 -14.31 2.47
C GLY A 18 -8.79 -14.80 3.85
N ALA A 19 -7.48 -15.00 4.09
CA ALA A 19 -7.00 -15.26 5.45
C ALA A 19 -7.35 -14.07 6.39
N PRO A 20 -7.89 -14.32 7.59
CA PRO A 20 -8.40 -13.26 8.47
C PRO A 20 -7.30 -12.35 9.03
N ASP A 21 -6.05 -12.81 8.98
CA ASP A 21 -4.86 -12.10 9.44
C ASP A 21 -4.04 -11.51 8.28
N LEU A 22 -4.56 -11.54 7.04
CA LEU A 22 -3.87 -11.00 5.86
C LEU A 22 -4.57 -9.74 5.36
N MET A 23 -3.79 -8.66 5.25
CA MET A 23 -4.24 -7.40 4.65
C MET A 23 -3.41 -7.08 3.42
N ILE A 24 -4.11 -6.71 2.34
CA ILE A 24 -3.49 -6.39 1.06
C ILE A 24 -3.59 -4.87 0.88
N VAL A 25 -2.48 -4.24 0.55
CA VAL A 25 -2.39 -2.79 0.42
C VAL A 25 -1.88 -2.44 -0.97
N ASP A 26 -2.68 -1.69 -1.71
CA ASP A 26 -2.25 -1.07 -2.97
C ASP A 26 -1.58 0.26 -2.64
N GLY A 27 -0.25 0.30 -2.78
CA GLY A 27 0.58 1.49 -2.60
C GLY A 27 0.86 2.23 -3.91
N SER A 28 0.00 2.08 -4.92
CA SER A 28 0.26 2.64 -6.25
C SER A 28 0.21 4.16 -6.26
N TRP A 29 1.34 4.73 -6.62
CA TRP A 29 1.50 6.15 -6.91
C TRP A 29 2.23 6.35 -8.24
N HIS A 30 1.84 7.39 -8.98
CA HIS A 30 2.38 7.73 -10.30
C HIS A 30 2.92 9.16 -10.32
N LEU A 31 3.98 9.41 -11.09
CA LEU A 31 4.49 10.76 -11.29
C LEU A 31 3.44 11.63 -12.00
N PRO A 32 3.27 12.92 -11.62
CA PRO A 32 2.26 13.79 -12.23
C PRO A 32 2.29 13.85 -13.78
N PRO A 33 3.45 13.86 -14.47
CA PRO A 33 3.50 13.88 -15.93
C PRO A 33 2.95 12.64 -16.63
N THR A 34 2.74 11.53 -15.91
CA THR A 34 2.18 10.30 -16.50
C THR A 34 0.71 10.44 -16.85
N GLY A 35 -0.01 11.39 -16.24
CA GLY A 35 -1.46 11.53 -16.37
C GLY A 35 -2.26 10.39 -15.75
N ARG A 36 -1.60 9.48 -15.02
CA ARG A 36 -2.22 8.32 -14.37
C ARG A 36 -2.66 8.66 -12.96
N ASN A 37 -3.74 8.04 -12.49
CA ASN A 37 -4.29 8.24 -11.17
C ASN A 37 -4.41 6.90 -10.45
N GLY A 38 -3.54 6.67 -9.46
CA GLY A 38 -3.46 5.38 -8.75
C GLY A 38 -4.77 4.99 -8.08
N LYS A 39 -5.49 5.98 -7.51
CA LYS A 39 -6.80 5.75 -6.89
C LYS A 39 -7.87 5.36 -7.90
N ALA A 40 -7.90 6.02 -9.06
CA ALA A 40 -8.84 5.68 -10.13
C ALA A 40 -8.57 4.26 -10.66
N GLU A 41 -7.29 3.92 -10.89
CA GLU A 41 -6.88 2.59 -11.33
C GLU A 41 -7.23 1.51 -10.30
N PHE A 42 -7.02 1.79 -9.02
CA PHE A 42 -7.44 0.90 -7.94
C PHE A 42 -8.96 0.66 -7.97
N LEU A 43 -9.78 1.69 -8.16
CA LEU A 43 -11.24 1.53 -8.24
C LEU A 43 -11.69 0.74 -9.47
N GLU A 44 -10.96 0.81 -10.58
CA GLU A 44 -11.22 -0.01 -11.76
C GLU A 44 -10.84 -1.47 -11.50
N HIS A 45 -9.60 -1.72 -11.06
CA HIS A 45 -9.07 -3.06 -10.84
C HIS A 45 -8.07 -3.10 -9.67
N HIS A 46 -8.32 -4.00 -8.72
CA HIS A 46 -7.43 -4.26 -7.59
C HIS A 46 -7.53 -5.73 -7.16
N ILE A 47 -6.57 -6.16 -6.32
CA ILE A 47 -6.62 -7.50 -5.72
C ILE A 47 -7.81 -7.56 -4.74
N PRO A 48 -8.65 -8.61 -4.77
CA PRO A 48 -9.81 -8.70 -3.88
C PRO A 48 -9.46 -8.50 -2.41
N GLY A 49 -10.18 -7.60 -1.73
CA GLY A 49 -9.95 -7.27 -0.32
C GLY A 49 -8.81 -6.28 -0.07
N ALA A 50 -8.14 -5.79 -1.11
CA ALA A 50 -7.12 -4.77 -0.96
C ALA A 50 -7.71 -3.42 -0.52
N VAL A 51 -6.89 -2.63 0.19
CA VAL A 51 -7.16 -1.22 0.50
C VAL A 51 -6.16 -0.33 -0.22
N PHE A 52 -6.56 0.88 -0.57
CA PHE A 52 -5.68 1.85 -1.22
C PHE A 52 -4.94 2.70 -0.19
N PHE A 53 -3.61 2.68 -0.25
CA PHE A 53 -2.74 3.57 0.54
C PHE A 53 -2.39 4.80 -0.29
N ASP A 54 -3.02 5.92 0.05
CA ASP A 54 -2.80 7.20 -0.62
C ASP A 54 -1.58 7.90 0.01
N ILE A 55 -0.39 7.72 -0.58
CA ILE A 55 0.86 8.31 -0.07
C ILE A 55 0.85 9.84 -0.07
N ASP A 56 0.06 10.47 -0.96
CA ASP A 56 -0.08 11.93 -0.94
C ASP A 56 -0.88 12.35 0.30
N ALA A 57 -1.96 11.63 0.64
CA ALA A 57 -2.76 11.89 1.83
C ALA A 57 -2.12 11.42 3.15
N ILE A 58 -1.35 10.34 3.12
CA ILE A 58 -0.67 9.72 4.28
C ILE A 58 0.81 10.13 4.27
N SER A 59 1.03 11.43 4.20
CA SER A 59 2.34 12.06 4.33
C SER A 59 2.27 13.29 5.23
N ASP A 60 3.43 13.78 5.68
CA ASP A 60 3.52 15.01 6.46
C ASP A 60 3.08 16.22 5.62
N GLN A 61 1.84 16.67 5.86
CA GLN A 61 1.23 17.82 5.19
C GLN A 61 1.79 19.18 5.67
N SER A 62 2.62 19.20 6.71
CA SER A 62 3.27 20.42 7.21
C SER A 62 4.58 20.73 6.52
N SER A 63 5.14 19.76 5.78
CA SER A 63 6.38 19.89 5.03
C SER A 63 6.14 20.49 3.64
N ASP A 64 7.05 21.36 3.20
CA ASP A 64 7.09 21.86 1.81
C ASP A 64 7.62 20.80 0.82
N LEU A 65 8.16 19.69 1.32
CA LEU A 65 8.62 18.54 0.53
C LEU A 65 7.52 17.47 0.43
N PRO A 66 7.37 16.80 -0.74
CA PRO A 66 6.40 15.74 -0.92
C PRO A 66 6.81 14.45 -0.21
N HIS A 67 5.82 13.61 0.14
CA HIS A 67 6.00 12.23 0.63
C HIS A 67 6.91 12.11 1.86
N MET A 68 6.93 13.15 2.69
CA MET A 68 7.64 13.11 3.96
C MET A 68 6.89 12.23 4.96
N LEU A 69 7.66 11.50 5.77
CA LEU A 69 7.10 10.60 6.78
C LEU A 69 6.27 11.43 7.79
N PRO A 70 4.97 11.14 7.97
CA PRO A 70 4.17 11.80 8.98
C PRO A 70 4.59 11.38 10.39
N ASP A 71 4.16 12.13 11.40
CA ASP A 71 4.38 11.69 12.78
C ASP A 71 3.63 10.38 13.09
N ALA A 72 4.08 9.68 14.13
CA ALA A 72 3.56 8.36 14.47
C ALA A 72 2.05 8.37 14.77
N LEU A 73 1.52 9.44 15.37
CA LEU A 73 0.10 9.53 15.69
C LEU A 73 -0.74 9.73 14.42
N ALA A 74 -0.30 10.63 13.54
CA ALA A 74 -0.92 10.86 12.24
C ALA A 74 -0.89 9.61 11.36
N PHE A 75 0.25 8.92 11.30
CA PHE A 75 0.38 7.66 10.57
C PHE A 75 -0.56 6.60 11.13
N SER A 76 -0.51 6.35 12.44
CA SER A 76 -1.33 5.32 13.10
C SER A 76 -2.84 5.57 12.90
N ALA A 77 -3.29 6.82 13.00
CA ALA A 77 -4.67 7.19 12.76
C ALA A 77 -5.09 7.02 11.29
N ALA A 78 -4.20 7.28 10.33
CA ALA A 78 -4.48 7.11 8.91
C ALA A 78 -4.58 5.63 8.52
N VAL A 79 -3.59 4.81 8.87
CA VAL A 79 -3.60 3.38 8.54
C VAL A 79 -4.67 2.61 9.32
N GLY A 80 -4.99 3.04 10.55
CA GLY A 80 -6.10 2.50 11.33
C GLY A 80 -7.46 2.68 10.65
N LYS A 81 -7.68 3.80 9.95
CA LYS A 81 -8.90 4.01 9.13
C LYS A 81 -8.97 3.08 7.92
N LEU A 82 -7.82 2.59 7.44
CA LEU A 82 -7.77 1.57 6.39
C LEU A 82 -8.04 0.17 6.95
N GLY A 83 -8.10 -0.01 8.27
CA GLY A 83 -8.26 -1.31 8.93
C GLY A 83 -6.94 -1.99 9.29
N ILE A 84 -5.80 -1.30 9.11
CA ILE A 84 -4.48 -1.81 9.49
C ILE A 84 -4.32 -1.67 11.00
N GLY A 85 -3.89 -2.76 11.64
CA GLY A 85 -3.62 -2.82 13.07
C GLY A 85 -2.68 -3.97 13.41
N ASP A 86 -2.48 -4.17 14.71
CA ASP A 86 -1.56 -5.18 15.23
C ASP A 86 -2.01 -6.60 14.89
N GLY A 87 -1.03 -7.49 14.70
CA GLY A 87 -1.27 -8.92 14.42
C GLY A 87 -1.61 -9.25 12.97
N LEU A 88 -1.73 -8.25 12.10
CA LEU A 88 -1.96 -8.46 10.66
C LEU A 88 -0.64 -8.65 9.90
N ARG A 89 -0.65 -9.60 8.97
CA ARG A 89 0.34 -9.71 7.89
C ARG A 89 -0.05 -8.72 6.79
N ILE A 90 0.83 -7.79 6.46
CA ILE A 90 0.59 -6.76 5.44
C ILE A 90 1.39 -7.11 4.19
N VAL A 91 0.72 -7.22 3.06
CA VAL A 91 1.35 -7.37 1.75
C VAL A 91 1.06 -6.11 0.93
N VAL A 92 2.12 -5.38 0.60
CA VAL A 92 2.04 -4.15 -0.21
C VAL A 92 2.43 -4.46 -1.65
N TYR A 93 1.66 -3.93 -2.60
CA TYR A 93 1.97 -4.01 -4.03
C TYR A 93 1.77 -2.65 -4.71
N ASP A 94 2.27 -2.52 -5.94
CA ASP A 94 1.96 -1.40 -6.83
C ASP A 94 1.71 -1.89 -8.26
N GLN A 95 1.03 -1.09 -9.07
CA GLN A 95 0.64 -1.41 -10.45
C GLN A 95 1.80 -1.33 -11.46
N LEU A 96 2.92 -0.68 -11.12
CA LEU A 96 4.06 -0.50 -12.04
C LEU A 96 5.12 -1.59 -11.89
N GLY A 97 5.15 -2.28 -10.76
CA GLY A 97 6.20 -3.20 -10.35
C GLY A 97 7.44 -2.45 -9.86
N LEU A 98 7.71 -2.51 -8.55
CA LEU A 98 8.90 -1.96 -7.89
C LEU A 98 9.07 -0.43 -8.03
N PHE A 99 7.97 0.34 -7.91
CA PHE A 99 8.05 1.79 -8.00
C PHE A 99 7.66 2.51 -6.71
N SER A 100 6.46 2.22 -6.18
CA SER A 100 5.86 2.98 -5.10
C SER A 100 5.54 2.13 -3.87
N ALA A 101 5.39 0.81 -4.01
CA ALA A 101 5.06 -0.09 -2.90
C ALA A 101 6.10 -0.13 -1.78
N ALA A 102 7.36 0.22 -2.07
CA ALA A 102 8.45 0.21 -1.11
C ALA A 102 8.67 1.56 -0.39
N ARG A 103 7.83 2.57 -0.67
CA ARG A 103 7.91 3.90 -0.06
C ARG A 103 7.16 3.96 1.28
#